data_AF-A0A371PAQ8-F1
#
_entry.id   AF-A0A371PAQ8-F1
#
_cell.length_a   1.000
_cell.length_b   1.000
_cell.length_c   1.000
_cell.angle_alpha   90.00
_cell.angle_beta   90.00
_cell.angle_gamma   90.00
#
_symmetry.space_group_name_H-M   'P 1'
#
loop_
_entity.id
_entity.type
_entity.pdbx_description
1 polymer ?
#
loop_
_entity_poly.entity_id
_entity_poly.type
_entity_poly.pdbx_seq_one_letter_code
_entity_poly.pdbx_strand_id
1 'polypeptide(L)'
;MITVMWKTASGESGETRLSGDDKWTFGRTGGAEAPTVGVDNPLVSRTALVIRDSGPGPVVFRGQRDNGAKVALVSVIGSVTWLGEGTAGNLTAEENRVELSLDDEVLITIDVDFDHRGTVVERQQAE
;
A
#
# COMPACT_ATOMS: atom_id res chain seq x y z
N MET A 1 -5.66 -13.46 2.83
CA MET A 1 -4.41 -13.01 3.46
C MET A 1 -3.53 -12.42 2.38
N ILE A 2 -2.82 -11.35 2.72
CA ILE A 2 -1.72 -10.78 1.94
C ILE A 2 -0.54 -10.53 2.87
N THR A 3 0.66 -10.54 2.31
CA THR A 3 1.89 -10.18 3.01
C THR A 3 2.40 -8.86 2.45
N VAL A 4 2.50 -7.84 3.30
CA VAL A 4 2.99 -6.50 2.96
C VAL A 4 4.44 -6.39 3.41
N MET A 5 5.36 -6.36 2.45
CA MET A 5 6.77 -6.09 2.67
C MET A 5 7.04 -4.63 2.34
N TRP A 6 7.78 -3.91 3.18
CA TRP A 6 7.99 -2.48 2.98
C TRP A 6 9.43 -2.08 3.29
N LYS A 7 9.86 -1.00 2.65
CA LYS A 7 11.16 -0.36 2.87
C LYS A 7 11.03 1.15 2.74
N THR A 8 11.47 1.88 3.75
CA THR A 8 11.53 3.34 3.77
C THR A 8 12.82 3.87 3.16
N ALA A 9 12.81 5.16 2.79
CA ALA A 9 14.00 5.88 2.32
C ALA A 9 15.15 5.88 3.35
N SER A 10 14.84 5.88 4.66
CA SER A 10 15.84 5.84 5.74
C SER A 10 16.49 4.45 5.91
N GLY A 11 16.03 3.44 5.16
CA GLY A 11 16.55 2.08 5.20
C GLY A 11 15.82 1.15 6.16
N GLU A 12 14.81 1.63 6.90
CA GLU A 12 13.95 0.78 7.71
C GLU A 12 13.11 -0.13 6.81
N SER A 13 12.96 -1.39 7.18
CA SER A 13 12.17 -2.36 6.43
C SER A 13 11.45 -3.31 7.36
N GLY A 14 10.35 -3.89 6.90
CA GLY A 14 9.61 -4.89 7.65
C GLY A 14 8.61 -5.66 6.80
N GLU A 15 7.97 -6.62 7.45
CA GLU A 15 6.92 -7.47 6.89
C GLU A 15 5.70 -7.42 7.80
N THR A 16 4.51 -7.39 7.23
CA THR A 16 3.25 -7.48 7.97
C THR A 16 2.25 -8.33 7.20
N ARG A 17 1.72 -9.36 7.85
CA ARG A 17 0.62 -10.17 7.29
C ARG A 17 -0.71 -9.53 7.64
N LEU A 18 -1.57 -9.40 6.64
CA LEU A 18 -2.91 -8.83 6.79
C LEU A 18 -3.97 -9.88 6.44
N SER A 19 -4.97 -10.02 7.31
CA SER A 19 -6.09 -10.93 7.13
C SER A 19 -7.42 -10.25 7.48
N GLY A 20 -8.51 -10.62 6.78
CA GLY A 20 -9.84 -10.10 7.09
C GLY A 20 -9.91 -8.56 7.01
N ASP A 21 -10.17 -7.91 8.14
CA ASP A 21 -10.30 -6.45 8.27
C ASP A 21 -8.99 -5.73 8.61
N ASP A 22 -7.86 -6.47 8.68
CA ASP A 22 -6.56 -5.89 8.97
C ASP A 22 -6.17 -4.83 7.91
N LYS A 23 -5.52 -3.77 8.39
CA LYS A 23 -4.99 -2.70 7.55
C LYS A 23 -3.52 -2.45 7.88
N TRP A 24 -2.72 -2.22 6.84
CA TRP A 24 -1.40 -1.62 6.96
C TRP A 24 -1.49 -0.15 6.54
N THR A 25 -0.83 0.74 7.25
CA THR A 25 -0.92 2.19 7.01
C THR A 25 0.44 2.86 7.03
N PHE A 26 0.62 3.82 6.11
CA PHE A 26 1.77 4.70 6.09
C PHE A 26 1.33 6.16 6.20
N GLY A 27 2.07 6.95 6.97
CA GLY A 27 1.80 8.37 7.09
C GLY A 27 2.68 9.10 8.10
N ARG A 28 2.31 10.35 8.38
CA ARG A 28 3.01 11.19 9.34
C ARG A 28 2.68 10.83 10.78
N THR A 29 3.70 10.77 11.64
CA THR A 29 3.55 10.58 13.09
C THR A 29 2.92 11.81 13.77
N GLY A 30 2.56 11.70 15.07
CA GLY A 30 1.95 12.81 15.83
C GLY A 30 0.47 13.06 15.54
N GLY A 31 -0.26 12.03 15.09
CA GLY A 31 -1.72 12.00 14.97
C GLY A 31 -2.43 11.34 16.15
N ALA A 32 -3.76 11.32 16.11
CA ALA A 32 -4.58 10.61 17.10
C ALA A 32 -4.45 9.08 16.97
N GLU A 33 -4.20 8.58 15.76
CA GLU A 33 -3.90 7.17 15.47
C GLU A 33 -2.49 7.13 14.86
N ALA A 34 -1.63 6.25 15.39
CA ALA A 34 -0.29 6.04 14.85
C ALA A 34 -0.37 5.15 13.60
N PRO A 35 0.31 5.50 12.49
CA PRO A 35 0.39 4.62 11.34
C PRO A 35 1.25 3.40 11.66
N THR A 36 1.09 2.33 10.87
CA THR A 36 1.94 1.13 10.97
C THR A 36 3.40 1.48 10.69
N VAL A 37 3.63 2.32 9.67
CA VAL A 37 4.93 2.90 9.37
C VAL A 37 4.80 4.42 9.34
N GLY A 38 5.58 5.08 10.21
CA GLY A 38 5.49 6.51 10.44
C GLY A 38 6.73 7.26 9.96
N VAL A 39 6.54 8.42 9.35
CA VAL A 39 7.62 9.37 9.07
C VAL A 39 7.38 10.69 9.79
N ASP A 40 8.45 11.35 10.21
CA ASP A 40 8.39 12.72 10.71
C ASP A 40 8.63 13.71 9.56
N ASN A 41 7.66 13.80 8.64
CA ASN A 41 7.70 14.73 7.52
C ASN A 41 6.37 15.52 7.47
N PRO A 42 6.38 16.85 7.64
CA PRO A 42 5.16 17.66 7.67
C PRO A 42 4.39 17.67 6.35
N LEU A 43 5.04 17.38 5.22
CA LEU A 43 4.42 17.31 3.90
C LEU A 43 3.60 16.03 3.71
N VAL A 44 3.93 14.96 4.44
CA VAL A 44 3.19 13.70 4.42
C VAL A 44 1.92 13.82 5.26
N SER A 45 0.81 13.29 4.75
CA SER A 45 -0.43 13.23 5.51
C SER A 45 -0.40 12.15 6.59
N ARG A 46 -1.16 12.34 7.67
CA ARG A 46 -1.20 11.39 8.81
C ARG A 46 -1.59 9.96 8.39
N THR A 47 -2.40 9.82 7.35
CA THR A 47 -2.75 8.53 6.74
C THR A 47 -2.65 8.66 5.23
N ALA A 48 -1.42 8.73 4.74
CA ALA A 48 -1.14 8.92 3.32
C ALA A 48 -1.49 7.68 2.49
N LEU A 49 -1.24 6.48 3.02
CA LEU A 49 -1.49 5.22 2.31
C LEU A 49 -2.14 4.20 3.24
N VAL A 50 -3.05 3.40 2.69
CA VAL A 50 -3.72 2.29 3.38
C VAL A 50 -3.73 1.05 2.49
N ILE A 51 -3.37 -0.11 3.02
CA ILE A 51 -3.42 -1.41 2.33
C ILE A 51 -4.29 -2.37 3.13
N ARG A 52 -5.16 -3.15 2.48
CA ARG A 52 -6.13 -4.06 3.12
C ARG A 52 -6.31 -5.35 2.33
N ASP A 53 -6.78 -6.39 3.01
CA ASP A 53 -7.02 -7.75 2.50
C ASP A 53 -8.50 -8.00 2.06
N SER A 54 -9.28 -6.96 1.78
CA SER A 54 -10.73 -7.05 1.55
C SER A 54 -11.13 -7.12 0.07
N GLY A 55 -11.61 -8.27 -0.44
CA GLY A 55 -12.29 -8.37 -1.75
C GLY A 55 -11.47 -7.90 -2.96
N PRO A 56 -12.08 -7.57 -4.12
CA PRO A 56 -11.37 -7.12 -5.33
C PRO A 56 -10.77 -5.72 -5.11
N GLY A 57 -9.62 -5.70 -4.41
CA GLY A 57 -8.77 -4.56 -4.05
C GLY A 57 -9.33 -3.65 -2.94
N PRO A 58 -8.63 -2.55 -2.56
CA PRO A 58 -7.32 -2.15 -3.07
C PRO A 58 -6.40 -1.44 -2.05
N VAL A 59 -5.19 -1.10 -2.50
CA VAL A 59 -4.39 -0.02 -1.92
C VAL A 59 -5.19 1.27 -2.07
N VAL A 60 -5.51 1.93 -0.96
CA VAL A 60 -6.23 3.18 -0.96
C VAL A 60 -5.23 4.30 -0.74
N PHE A 61 -5.00 5.10 -1.78
CA PHE A 61 -4.34 6.38 -1.63
C PHE A 61 -5.37 7.39 -1.13
N ARG A 62 -5.46 7.56 0.20
CA ARG A 62 -6.43 8.48 0.81
C ARG A 62 -6.10 9.96 0.62
N GLY A 63 -5.01 10.22 -0.08
CA GLY A 63 -4.60 11.53 -0.49
C GLY A 63 -3.64 12.20 0.46
N GLN A 64 -2.94 13.18 -0.10
CA GLN A 64 -2.14 14.10 0.65
C GLN A 64 -2.58 15.51 0.33
N ARG A 65 -2.52 16.37 1.34
CA ARG A 65 -2.71 17.81 1.20
C ARG A 65 -1.70 18.37 0.18
N ASP A 66 -2.10 18.49 -1.09
CA ASP A 66 -1.63 19.41 -2.15
C ASP A 66 -0.11 19.73 -2.19
N ASN A 67 0.76 18.74 -1.98
CA ASN A 67 2.22 18.96 -1.79
C ASN A 67 3.10 18.09 -2.71
N GLY A 68 2.58 17.58 -3.83
CA GLY A 68 3.42 16.90 -4.83
C GLY A 68 3.76 15.42 -4.53
N ALA A 69 3.12 14.80 -3.55
CA ALA A 69 3.27 13.36 -3.34
C ALA A 69 2.57 12.56 -4.45
N LYS A 70 3.26 11.56 -4.97
CA LYS A 70 2.78 10.68 -6.05
C LYS A 70 2.78 9.24 -5.54
N VAL A 71 1.73 8.49 -5.86
CA VAL A 71 1.69 7.05 -5.64
C VAL A 71 1.70 6.35 -6.98
N ALA A 72 2.68 5.48 -7.18
CA ALA A 72 2.82 4.62 -8.33
C ALA A 72 2.46 3.19 -7.93
N LEU A 73 1.67 2.53 -8.76
CA LEU A 73 1.60 1.07 -8.82
C LEU A 73 2.57 0.62 -9.90
N VAL A 74 3.48 -0.28 -9.53
CA VAL A 74 4.53 -0.79 -10.39
C VAL A 74 4.27 -2.26 -10.64
N SER A 75 4.22 -2.64 -11.91
CA SER A 75 4.07 -4.03 -12.31
C SER A 75 5.39 -4.78 -12.36
N VAL A 76 5.32 -6.09 -12.30
CA VAL A 76 6.45 -7.01 -12.45
C VAL A 76 7.16 -6.85 -13.80
N ILE A 77 6.47 -6.35 -14.83
CA ILE A 77 7.03 -6.06 -16.15
C ILE A 77 7.53 -4.61 -16.29
N GLY A 78 7.47 -3.82 -15.21
CA GLY A 78 7.96 -2.45 -15.15
C GLY A 78 7.01 -1.38 -15.68
N SER A 79 5.72 -1.71 -15.91
CA SER A 79 4.71 -0.69 -16.21
C SER A 79 4.38 0.09 -14.93
N VAL A 80 4.13 1.39 -15.08
CA VAL A 80 3.83 2.28 -13.96
C VAL A 80 2.44 2.88 -14.15
N THR A 81 1.55 2.64 -13.18
CA THR A 81 0.22 3.23 -13.10
C THR A 81 0.19 4.25 -11.97
N TRP A 82 -0.11 5.51 -12.26
CA TRP A 82 -0.17 6.55 -11.24
C TRP A 82 -1.56 6.61 -10.60
N LEU A 83 -1.61 6.58 -9.27
CA LEU A 83 -2.85 6.76 -8.51
C LEU A 83 -3.08 8.23 -8.19
N GLY A 84 -4.25 8.72 -8.60
CA GLY A 84 -4.72 10.06 -8.25
C GLY A 84 -5.10 10.16 -6.78
N GLU A 85 -5.03 11.36 -6.23
CA GLU A 85 -5.45 11.63 -4.85
C GLU A 85 -6.89 11.15 -4.58
N GLY A 86 -7.11 10.46 -3.46
CA GLY A 86 -8.43 9.95 -3.06
C GLY A 86 -8.93 8.76 -3.89
N THR A 87 -8.12 8.27 -4.83
CA THR A 87 -8.44 7.08 -5.62
C THR A 87 -7.90 5.82 -4.97
N ALA A 88 -8.51 4.69 -5.34
CA ALA A 88 -8.06 3.39 -4.90
C ALA A 88 -7.57 2.58 -6.11
N GLY A 89 -6.49 1.82 -5.92
CA GLY A 89 -5.81 1.09 -6.97
C GLY A 89 -5.73 -0.40 -6.69
N ASN A 90 -6.16 -1.21 -7.64
CA ASN A 90 -6.22 -2.66 -7.49
C ASN A 90 -4.85 -3.29 -7.71
N LEU A 91 -4.22 -3.71 -6.62
CA LEU A 91 -3.05 -4.57 -6.73
C LEU A 91 -3.45 -5.96 -7.22
N THR A 92 -2.62 -6.54 -8.07
CA THR A 92 -2.74 -7.91 -8.59
C THR A 92 -1.41 -8.63 -8.40
N ALA A 93 -1.33 -9.91 -8.72
CA ALA A 93 -0.04 -10.62 -8.74
C ALA A 93 0.96 -10.03 -9.76
N GLU A 94 0.47 -9.34 -10.79
CA GLU A 94 1.29 -8.70 -11.81
C GLU A 94 1.58 -7.24 -11.51
N GLU A 95 0.69 -6.53 -10.81
CA GLU A 95 0.85 -5.16 -10.34
C GLU A 95 0.82 -5.15 -8.81
N ASN A 96 1.95 -5.51 -8.22
CA ASN A 96 2.05 -5.87 -6.80
C ASN A 96 2.95 -4.93 -5.98
N ARG A 97 3.62 -3.98 -6.63
CA ARG A 97 4.47 -2.99 -5.96
C ARG A 97 3.80 -1.63 -5.91
N VAL A 98 3.93 -0.95 -4.77
CA VAL A 98 3.51 0.44 -4.55
C VAL A 98 4.75 1.26 -4.21
N GLU A 99 4.91 2.40 -4.86
CA GLU A 99 5.91 3.39 -4.51
C GLU A 99 5.21 4.71 -4.18
N LEU A 100 5.50 5.26 -3.01
CA LEU A 100 5.09 6.61 -2.66
C LEU A 100 6.32 7.51 -2.70
N SER A 101 6.26 8.52 -3.57
CA SER A 101 7.30 9.54 -3.70
C SER A 101 6.78 10.92 -3.34
N LEU A 102 7.71 11.79 -2.94
CA LEU A 102 7.48 13.20 -2.65
C LEU A 102 8.69 13.97 -3.22
N ASP A 103 8.45 15.04 -3.97
CA ASP A 103 9.50 15.82 -4.65
C ASP A 103 10.48 14.93 -5.46
N ASP A 104 9.92 13.92 -6.14
CA ASP A 104 10.63 12.91 -6.94
C ASP A 104 11.60 12.00 -6.15
N GLU A 105 11.55 12.01 -4.82
CA GLU A 105 12.22 11.05 -3.94
C GLU A 105 11.24 9.98 -3.45
N VAL A 106 11.61 8.70 -3.59
CA VAL A 106 10.81 7.57 -3.08
C VAL A 106 10.93 7.49 -1.56
N LEU A 107 9.84 7.79 -0.86
CA LEU A 107 9.79 7.74 0.61
C LEU A 107 9.60 6.33 1.13
N ILE A 108 8.81 5.52 0.42
CA ILE A 108 8.53 4.13 0.79
C ILE A 108 8.21 3.30 -0.45
N THR A 109 8.81 2.11 -0.50
CA THR A 109 8.49 1.04 -1.44
C THR A 109 7.78 -0.06 -0.69
N ILE A 110 6.73 -0.61 -1.29
CA ILE A 110 5.93 -1.67 -0.71
C ILE A 110 5.72 -2.75 -1.76
N ASP A 111 6.07 -3.98 -1.43
CA ASP A 111 5.78 -5.16 -2.22
C ASP A 111 4.69 -5.96 -1.52
N VAL A 112 3.63 -6.30 -2.25
CA VAL A 112 2.51 -7.09 -1.72
C VAL A 112 2.54 -8.47 -2.34
N ASP A 113 2.67 -9.49 -1.49
CA ASP A 113 2.49 -10.87 -1.89
C ASP A 113 1.07 -11.33 -1.56
N PHE A 114 0.45 -12.00 -2.53
CA PHE A 114 -0.89 -12.54 -2.39
C PHE A 114 -0.78 -14.02 -2.14
N ASP A 115 -1.15 -14.47 -0.94
CA ASP A 115 -1.34 -15.89 -0.69
C ASP A 115 -2.25 -16.48 -1.76
N HIS A 116 -1.96 -17.73 -2.17
CA HIS A 116 -2.82 -18.50 -3.05
C HIS A 116 -4.22 -18.67 -2.45
N ARG A 117 -5.03 -17.66 -2.71
CA ARG A 117 -6.46 -17.66 -2.60
C ARG A 117 -6.92 -18.59 -3.73
N GLY A 118 -7.11 -19.87 -3.41
CA GLY A 118 -7.73 -20.83 -4.33
C GLY A 118 -8.90 -20.18 -5.07
N THR A 119 -9.06 -20.54 -6.34
CA THR A 119 -10.04 -19.96 -7.25
C THR A 119 -11.43 -19.95 -6.60
N VAL A 120 -12.29 -19.00 -6.99
CA VAL A 120 -13.69 -18.96 -6.51
C VAL A 120 -14.39 -20.32 -6.68
N VAL A 121 -14.01 -21.07 -7.71
CA VAL A 121 -14.47 -22.44 -8.00
C VAL A 121 -14.02 -23.45 -6.93
N GLU A 122 -12.77 -23.39 -6.47
CA GLU A 122 -12.27 -24.28 -5.41
C GLU A 122 -12.94 -24.00 -4.05
N ARG A 123 -13.36 -22.76 -3.80
CA ARG A 123 -14.06 -22.39 -2.55
C ARG A 123 -15.50 -22.90 -2.50
N GLN A 124 -16.18 -23.00 -3.65
CA GLN A 124 -17.55 -23.51 -3.73
C GLN A 124 -17.64 -25.04 -3.68
N GLN A 125 -16.53 -25.77 -3.87
CA GLN A 125 -16.50 -27.24 -3.77
C GLN A 125 -16.10 -27.74 -2.37
N ALA A 126 -15.69 -26.84 -1.47
CA ALA A 126 -15.29 -27.15 -0.10
C ALA A 126 -16.42 -26.93 0.94
N GLU A 127 -17.59 -26.49 0.49
CA GLU A 127 -18.85 -26.44 1.27
C GLU A 127 -19.79 -27.57 0.84
#